data_AF-A0A833UIY3-F1
#
_entry.id   AF-A0A833UIY3-F1
#
_cell.length_a   1.000
_cell.length_b   1.000
_cell.length_c   1.000
_cell.angle_alpha   90.00
_cell.angle_beta   90.00
_cell.angle_gamma   90.00
#
_symmetry.space_group_name_H-M   'P 1'
#
loop_
_entity.id
_entity.type
_entity.pdbx_description
1 polymer ?
#
loop_
_entity_poly.entity_id
_entity_poly.type
_entity_poly.pdbx_seq_one_letter_code
_entity_poly.pdbx_strand_id
1 'polypeptide(L)'
;MKLQYENVYVCIYFDSDVNKNVKWPNQFLTDSWHFTSKSFGFLGDPLYAIFHAGKHPGGEPATYLDELKDNRSVLDSGMLSKNAWEVEDDNARIILLRQVGYIIECK
;
A
#
# COMPACT_ATOMS: atom_id res chain seq x y z
N MET A 1 1.78 5.62 12.98
CA MET A 1 1.90 5.90 11.52
C MET A 1 2.05 7.39 11.28
N LYS A 2 2.82 7.80 10.25
CA LYS A 2 2.93 9.19 9.78
C LYS A 2 2.81 9.24 8.26
N LEU A 3 1.98 10.14 7.74
CA LEU A 3 1.85 10.40 6.30
C LEU A 3 3.20 10.87 5.73
N GLN A 4 3.58 10.30 4.59
CA GLN A 4 4.83 10.61 3.88
C GLN A 4 4.59 11.19 2.49
N TYR A 5 3.48 10.82 1.86
CA TYR A 5 3.12 11.25 0.51
C TYR A 5 1.60 11.09 0.34
N GLU A 6 0.97 12.01 -0.38
CA GLU A 6 -0.43 11.91 -0.75
C GLU A 6 -0.67 12.50 -2.14
N ASN A 7 -1.65 11.93 -2.83
CA ASN A 7 -2.30 12.50 -4.00
C ASN A 7 -3.75 11.97 -4.07
N VAL A 8 -4.43 12.20 -5.19
CA VAL A 8 -5.83 11.79 -5.38
C VAL A 8 -6.03 10.26 -5.44
N TYR A 9 -4.98 9.49 -5.70
CA TYR A 9 -5.04 8.03 -5.83
C TYR A 9 -4.51 7.30 -4.61
N VAL A 10 -3.52 7.85 -3.90
CA VAL A 10 -2.86 7.16 -2.79
C VAL A 10 -2.54 8.10 -1.63
N CYS A 11 -2.62 7.55 -0.41
CA CYS A 11 -2.06 8.12 0.82
C CYS A 11 -1.06 7.12 1.40
N ILE A 12 0.22 7.50 1.50
CA ILE A 12 1.30 6.61 1.94
C ILE A 12 1.75 6.99 3.34
N TYR A 13 1.71 6.01 4.25
CA TYR A 13 2.05 6.13 5.65
C TYR A 13 3.18 5.18 6.01
N PHE A 14 4.17 5.72 6.73
CA PHE A 14 5.25 4.93 7.31
C PHE A 14 5.08 4.90 8.83
N ASP A 15 5.41 3.78 9.44
CA ASP A 15 5.65 3.78 10.88
C ASP A 15 7.02 4.39 11.23
N SER A 16 7.44 4.28 12.48
CA SER A 16 8.73 4.83 12.94
C SER A 16 9.95 4.09 12.41
N ASP A 17 9.79 2.85 11.96
CA ASP A 17 10.89 1.94 11.64
C ASP A 17 11.25 1.95 10.15
N VAL A 18 10.35 2.46 9.28
CA VAL A 18 10.63 2.65 7.86
C VAL A 18 11.49 3.90 7.61
N ASN A 19 12.49 3.76 6.74
CA ASN A 19 13.33 4.87 6.28
C ASN A 19 12.49 5.90 5.50
N LYS A 20 12.37 7.13 6.03
CA LYS A 20 11.55 8.21 5.43
C LYS A 20 12.06 8.75 4.10
N ASN A 21 13.29 8.40 3.73
CA ASN A 21 13.87 8.75 2.43
C ASN A 21 13.40 7.81 1.30
N VAL A 22 12.70 6.71 1.62
CA VAL A 22 12.06 5.85 0.62
C VAL A 22 10.96 6.64 -0.09
N LYS A 23 11.03 6.70 -1.43
CA LYS A 23 10.08 7.43 -2.30
C LYS A 23 9.57 6.65 -3.50
N TRP A 24 10.22 5.55 -3.89
CA TRP A 24 9.81 4.77 -5.06
C TRP A 24 8.36 4.25 -4.99
N PRO A 25 7.77 3.90 -3.81
CA PRO A 25 6.39 3.45 -3.75
C PRO A 25 5.38 4.53 -4.18
N ASN A 26 5.75 5.81 -4.09
CA ASN A 26 4.85 6.92 -4.40
C ASN A 26 4.32 6.84 -5.83
N GLN A 27 5.22 6.81 -6.81
CA GLN A 27 4.83 6.74 -8.22
C GLN A 27 4.29 5.35 -8.56
N PHE A 28 4.95 4.29 -8.07
CA PHE A 28 4.55 2.91 -8.33
C PHE A 28 3.11 2.62 -7.91
N LEU A 29 2.72 2.97 -6.67
CA LEU A 29 1.36 2.76 -6.19
C LEU A 29 0.36 3.73 -6.82
N THR A 30 0.76 4.97 -7.13
CA THR A 30 -0.10 5.91 -7.86
C THR A 30 -0.52 5.32 -9.20
N ASP A 31 0.44 4.86 -10.00
CA ASP A 31 0.18 4.29 -11.32
C ASP A 31 -0.60 2.98 -11.23
N SER A 32 -0.22 2.11 -10.28
CA SER A 32 -0.87 0.82 -10.07
C SER A 32 -2.33 0.98 -9.64
N TRP A 33 -2.60 1.90 -8.71
CA TRP A 33 -3.95 2.13 -8.20
C TRP A 33 -4.82 2.87 -9.22
N HIS A 34 -4.27 3.87 -9.91
CA HIS A 34 -4.97 4.53 -11.02
C HIS A 34 -5.38 3.53 -12.11
N PHE A 35 -4.44 2.68 -12.54
CA PHE A 35 -4.72 1.64 -13.54
C PHE A 35 -5.79 0.66 -13.03
N THR A 36 -5.68 0.24 -11.78
CA THR A 36 -6.59 -0.71 -11.13
C THR A 36 -8.01 -0.15 -11.03
N SER A 37 -8.20 1.06 -10.47
CA SER A 37 -9.51 1.71 -10.40
C SER A 37 -10.11 1.98 -11.78
N LYS A 38 -9.27 2.30 -12.79
CA LYS A 38 -9.73 2.45 -14.17
C LYS A 38 -10.21 1.13 -14.79
N SER A 39 -9.57 0.02 -14.46
CA SER A 39 -9.83 -1.29 -15.09
C SER A 39 -10.98 -2.04 -14.41
N PHE A 40 -11.12 -1.91 -13.10
CA PHE A 40 -12.08 -2.68 -12.28
C PHE A 40 -13.19 -1.80 -11.66
N GLY A 41 -13.25 -0.53 -12.04
CA GLY A 41 -14.21 0.45 -11.54
C GLY A 41 -13.81 1.01 -10.17
N PHE A 42 -14.72 1.75 -9.53
CA PHE A 42 -14.43 2.37 -8.24
C PHE A 42 -14.06 1.33 -7.18
N LEU A 43 -12.95 1.59 -6.47
CA LEU A 43 -12.40 0.73 -5.43
C LEU A 43 -12.14 1.50 -4.13
N GLY A 44 -12.77 2.65 -3.91
CA GLY A 44 -12.56 3.44 -2.69
C GLY A 44 -11.26 4.23 -2.70
N ASP A 45 -11.22 5.27 -3.54
CA ASP A 45 -10.07 6.18 -3.62
C ASP A 45 -10.03 7.17 -2.43
N PRO A 46 -8.83 7.48 -1.88
CA PRO A 46 -7.53 6.95 -2.26
C PRO A 46 -7.22 5.59 -1.60
N LEU A 47 -6.25 4.85 -2.15
CA LEU A 47 -5.62 3.72 -1.46
C LEU A 47 -4.77 4.21 -0.28
N TYR A 48 -5.03 3.68 0.91
CA TYR A 48 -4.24 3.93 2.10
C TYR A 48 -3.15 2.87 2.23
N ALA A 49 -1.93 3.21 1.83
CA ALA A 49 -0.79 2.31 1.89
C ALA A 49 0.05 2.55 3.15
N ILE A 50 0.18 1.53 3.98
CA ILE A 50 0.81 1.52 5.30
C ILE A 50 2.03 0.59 5.21
N PHE A 51 3.20 1.12 5.57
CA PHE A 51 4.45 0.37 5.48
C PHE A 51 5.09 0.17 6.86
N HIS A 52 5.65 -1.03 7.03
CA HIS A 52 6.40 -1.46 8.20
C HIS A 52 7.79 -2.01 7.81
N ALA A 53 8.80 -1.83 8.67
CA ALA A 53 10.12 -2.42 8.52
C ALA A 53 10.52 -3.18 9.80
N GLY A 54 11.17 -4.34 9.63
CA GLY A 54 11.60 -5.20 10.73
C GLY A 54 10.48 -6.01 11.42
N LYS A 55 9.23 -5.95 10.91
CA LYS A 55 8.04 -6.54 11.55
C LYS A 55 6.88 -6.68 10.56
N HIS A 56 5.81 -7.34 11.02
CA HIS A 56 4.56 -7.56 10.28
C HIS A 56 4.76 -8.07 8.84
N PRO A 57 5.47 -9.20 8.63
CA PRO A 57 5.75 -9.68 7.29
C PRO A 57 4.48 -10.05 6.53
N GLY A 58 4.43 -9.68 5.25
CA GLY A 58 3.28 -9.94 4.37
C GLY A 58 2.42 -8.69 4.24
N GLY A 59 1.11 -8.88 4.19
CA GLY A 59 0.18 -7.76 4.20
C GLY A 59 -1.21 -8.11 4.69
N GLU A 60 -1.92 -7.08 5.15
CA GLU A 60 -3.29 -7.13 5.67
C GLU A 60 -4.15 -6.15 4.86
N PRO A 61 -4.60 -6.56 3.65
CA PRO A 61 -5.38 -5.70 2.79
C PRO A 61 -6.81 -5.56 3.33
N ALA A 62 -7.44 -4.43 3.04
CA ALA A 62 -8.87 -4.24 3.28
C ALA A 62 -9.51 -3.51 2.11
N THR A 63 -10.79 -3.78 1.88
CA THR A 63 -11.56 -3.11 0.83
C THR A 63 -12.37 -1.97 1.44
N TYR A 64 -12.76 -1.01 0.60
CA TYR A 64 -13.66 0.08 0.99
C TYR A 64 -15.07 -0.35 1.45
N LEU A 65 -15.37 -1.64 1.40
CA LEU A 65 -16.60 -2.23 1.93
C LEU A 65 -16.45 -2.70 3.38
N ASP A 66 -15.23 -2.71 3.92
CA ASP A 66 -14.95 -3.12 5.28
C ASP A 66 -15.19 -1.96 6.26
N GLU A 67 -16.33 -2.02 6.97
CA GLU A 67 -16.72 -1.05 7.99
C GLU A 67 -15.74 -1.03 9.17
N LEU A 68 -15.05 -2.14 9.47
CA LEU A 68 -14.04 -2.20 10.54
C LEU A 68 -12.75 -1.47 10.15
N LYS A 69 -12.61 -1.10 8.87
CA LYS A 69 -11.46 -0.38 8.30
C LYS A 69 -11.86 1.01 7.78
N ASP A 70 -12.89 1.60 8.40
CA ASP A 70 -13.45 2.91 8.07
C ASP A 70 -13.93 3.04 6.60
N ASN A 71 -14.33 1.93 5.97
CA ASN A 71 -14.71 1.90 4.56
C ASN A 71 -13.62 2.44 3.62
N ARG A 72 -12.36 2.10 3.90
CA ARG A 72 -11.19 2.49 3.09
C ARG A 72 -10.56 1.29 2.42
N SER A 73 -10.06 1.49 1.21
CA SER A 73 -9.12 0.53 0.62
C SER A 73 -7.76 0.71 1.25
N VAL A 74 -7.26 -0.36 1.87
CA VAL A 74 -6.03 -0.36 2.66
C VAL A 74 -5.08 -1.40 2.11
N LEU A 75 -3.83 -0.99 1.90
CA LEU A 75 -2.69 -1.87 1.77
C LEU A 75 -1.87 -1.70 3.04
N ASP A 76 -1.86 -2.68 3.93
CA ASP A 76 -0.95 -2.72 5.07
C ASP A 76 0.12 -3.76 4.80
N SER A 77 1.41 -3.40 4.80
CA SER A 77 2.48 -4.32 4.44
C SER A 77 3.78 -4.09 5.20
N GLY A 78 4.45 -5.20 5.51
CA GLY A 78 5.74 -5.20 6.19
C GLY A 78 6.70 -6.27 5.68
N MET A 79 7.97 -6.10 6.01
CA MET A 79 9.02 -7.09 5.78
C MET A 79 9.87 -7.24 7.04
N LEU A 80 10.45 -8.43 7.24
CA LEU A 80 11.31 -8.72 8.41
C LEU A 80 12.65 -7.96 8.40
N SER A 81 13.06 -7.41 7.26
CA SER A 81 14.28 -6.59 7.17
C SER A 81 14.05 -5.22 7.78
N LYS A 82 15.01 -4.71 8.55
CA LYS A 82 15.01 -3.31 9.00
C LYS A 82 15.28 -2.32 7.84
N ASN A 83 15.91 -2.80 6.78
CA ASN A 83 16.16 -2.04 5.55
C ASN A 83 15.05 -2.30 4.51
N ALA A 84 13.86 -2.69 4.95
CA ALA A 84 12.73 -2.92 4.06
C ALA A 84 12.46 -1.66 3.21
N TRP A 85 12.06 -1.88 1.96
CA TRP A 85 11.66 -0.83 1.02
C TRP A 85 12.76 0.14 0.57
N GLU A 86 14.00 0.03 1.06
CA GLU A 86 15.09 0.92 0.64
C GLU A 86 15.49 0.73 -0.83
N VAL A 87 15.28 -0.47 -1.36
CA VAL A 87 15.49 -0.80 -2.77
C VAL A 87 14.15 -1.13 -3.40
N GLU A 88 13.91 -0.56 -4.58
CA GLU A 88 12.84 -1.03 -5.46
C GLU A 88 13.33 -2.29 -6.18
N ASP A 89 12.88 -3.45 -5.70
CA ASP A 89 13.13 -4.73 -6.35
C ASP A 89 11.83 -5.46 -6.69
N ASP A 90 11.94 -6.53 -7.47
CA ASP A 90 10.79 -7.31 -7.92
C ASP A 90 10.01 -7.91 -6.75
N ASN A 91 10.70 -8.31 -5.67
CA ASN A 91 10.04 -8.89 -4.51
C ASN A 91 9.19 -7.83 -3.78
N ALA A 92 9.72 -6.62 -3.59
CA ALA A 92 8.99 -5.50 -3.00
C ALA A 92 7.76 -5.13 -3.86
N ARG A 93 7.92 -5.03 -5.18
CA ARG A 93 6.81 -4.78 -6.11
C ARG A 93 5.75 -5.86 -6.04
N ILE A 94 6.14 -7.14 -6.03
CA ILE A 94 5.22 -8.29 -5.95
C ILE A 94 4.43 -8.28 -4.64
N ILE A 95 5.07 -7.97 -3.50
CA ILE A 95 4.37 -7.88 -2.21
C ILE A 95 3.25 -6.85 -2.29
N LEU A 96 3.53 -5.65 -2.83
CA LEU A 96 2.55 -4.58 -2.95
C LEU A 96 1.44 -4.90 -3.96
N LEU A 97 1.79 -5.41 -5.14
CA LEU A 97 0.80 -5.79 -6.17
C LEU A 97 -0.11 -6.93 -5.71
N ARG A 98 0.40 -7.85 -4.89
CA ARG A 98 -0.43 -8.91 -4.30
C ARG A 98 -1.53 -8.31 -3.41
N GLN A 99 -1.23 -7.26 -2.63
CA GLN A 99 -2.26 -6.61 -1.82
C GLN A 99 -3.30 -5.90 -2.69
N VAL A 100 -2.87 -5.20 -3.74
CA VAL A 100 -3.79 -4.59 -4.72
C VAL A 100 -4.69 -5.66 -5.34
N GLY A 101 -4.13 -6.82 -5.71
CA GLY A 101 -4.89 -7.97 -6.20
C GLY A 101 -5.95 -8.46 -5.22
N TYR A 102 -5.59 -8.62 -3.94
CA TYR A 102 -6.56 -9.02 -2.91
C TYR A 102 -7.71 -8.02 -2.77
N ILE A 103 -7.45 -6.71 -2.87
CA ILE A 103 -8.52 -5.70 -2.79
C ILE A 103 -9.50 -5.83 -3.98
N ILE A 104 -9.00 -6.19 -5.17
CA ILE A 104 -9.84 -6.42 -6.35
C ILE A 104 -10.69 -7.69 -6.16
N GLU A 105 -10.09 -8.78 -5.66
CA GLU A 105 -10.75 -10.07 -5.51
C GLU A 105 -11.81 -10.10 -4.39
N CYS A 106 -11.66 -9.24 -3.39
CA CYS A 106 -12.57 -9.12 -2.24
C CYS A 106 -13.57 -7.96 -2.36
N LYS A 107 -13.71 -7.37 -3.55
CA LYS A 107 -14.71 -6.33 -3.86
C LYS A 107 -16.12 -6.90 -3.95
#